data_AF-A0A7C4YE59-F1
#
_entry.id   AF-A0A7C4YE59-F1
#
_cell.length_a   1.000
_cell.length_b   1.000
_cell.length_c   1.000
_cell.angle_alpha   90.00
_cell.angle_beta   90.00
_cell.angle_gamma   90.00
#
_symmetry.space_group_name_H-M   'P 1'
#
loop_
_entity.id
_entity.type
_entity.pdbx_description
1 polymer ?
#
loop_
_entity_poly.entity_id
_entity_poly.type
_entity_poly.pdbx_seq_one_letter_code
_entity_poly.pdbx_strand_id
1 'polypeptide(L)'
;MARPFEDEEDPTPRSVPPKKPAAPKPASPATPPAKAGAKPGAPIAAAPAAPAGPKKLPWGHAGSVNTPGELSDLTGRPGVIRLVGAGVHYDAPPLDRHVWMPALEQPGRYEMPWTEGDPADVRTIADLAADLRGPQIAPNKLRLLDNVADTLLRLTEQLHEHGWRLGLLHAANVLIVPNTDGRELVLPDVGFTWRGGHGSPPWKDNPGRPSWLEEDRGIHRNARLWDQEPVYQQFVCENDVGVEVAPETSDLKTLARLFTSLHSGQPERDVPRVPPTPAPAWAMLRAVMNGEIQTASQFRTALQKTPLGTLWSTPKEAPPKKSKAPLVLLLLFLFLLCGGIPLGLFGAWKYGWLATTTPTTTQGTSVAVATQTGKGTPAATQTKKTTPNGGQQKRPDKDVPWRSKPSGTIPTESELVALMKEYEATKDPKKRAEILGRMYRIHLLNDPALREREWHWIEYLRGQYVTEWVGRYKAADERVQKDVSQRFSVAKELSDLNLELDTLRQKSPPYTPSLDEREKQCLDVSSLRVTELGSPR
;
A
#
# COMPACT_ATOMS: atom_id res chain seq x y z
N MET A 1 4.72 -45.65 -1.75
CA MET A 1 6.08 -45.41 -2.30
C MET A 1 5.95 -44.21 -3.23
N ALA A 2 6.72 -43.14 -3.18
CA ALA A 2 7.69 -42.60 -2.23
C ALA A 2 7.80 -41.10 -2.60
N ARG A 3 8.01 -40.22 -1.61
CA ARG A 3 8.58 -38.88 -1.85
C ARG A 3 10.04 -39.05 -2.33
N PRO A 4 10.63 -38.07 -3.03
CA PRO A 4 11.59 -37.19 -2.35
C PRO A 4 11.72 -35.76 -2.96
N PHE A 5 12.61 -34.96 -2.34
CA PHE A 5 12.90 -33.52 -2.46
C PHE A 5 12.06 -32.67 -1.49
N GLU A 6 12.36 -32.67 -0.20
CA GLU A 6 13.57 -32.24 0.54
C GLU A 6 13.86 -30.73 0.44
N ASP A 7 13.79 -30.16 1.64
CA ASP A 7 14.00 -28.79 2.07
C ASP A 7 15.50 -28.47 2.09
N GLU A 8 15.87 -27.27 1.63
CA GLU A 8 17.12 -26.60 2.02
C GLU A 8 16.83 -25.12 2.34
N GLU A 9 16.68 -24.90 3.65
CA GLU A 9 17.21 -23.81 4.49
C GLU A 9 17.11 -22.34 4.04
N ASP A 10 16.15 -21.65 4.66
CA ASP A 10 16.09 -20.19 4.90
C ASP A 10 16.92 -19.83 6.15
N PRO A 11 17.98 -19.00 6.05
CA PRO A 11 18.76 -18.57 7.19
C PRO A 11 18.25 -17.23 7.72
N THR A 12 17.21 -17.23 8.54
CA THR A 12 16.95 -16.10 9.47
C THR A 12 16.45 -16.56 10.85
N PRO A 13 16.94 -15.91 11.93
CA PRO A 13 16.76 -16.39 13.31
C PRO A 13 15.31 -16.18 13.79
N ARG A 14 14.65 -17.27 14.18
CA ARG A 14 13.36 -17.23 14.87
C ARG A 14 13.55 -16.68 16.29
N SER A 15 12.99 -15.51 16.54
CA SER A 15 12.82 -14.93 17.87
C SER A 15 11.93 -15.83 18.74
N VAL A 16 12.49 -16.27 19.87
CA VAL A 16 11.83 -17.06 20.92
C VAL A 16 10.68 -16.25 21.54
N PRO A 17 9.51 -16.83 21.81
CA PRO A 17 8.42 -16.13 22.47
C PRO A 17 8.74 -15.83 23.94
N PRO A 18 8.34 -14.66 24.49
CA PRO A 18 8.64 -14.30 25.87
C PRO A 18 7.89 -15.19 26.87
N LYS A 19 8.62 -15.51 27.94
CA LYS A 19 8.23 -16.33 29.08
C LYS A 19 7.08 -15.66 29.86
N LYS A 20 6.00 -16.40 30.10
CA LYS A 20 4.87 -16.03 30.97
C LYS A 20 5.38 -15.61 32.36
N PRO A 21 4.96 -14.46 32.92
CA PRO A 21 5.31 -14.11 34.30
C PRO A 21 4.57 -15.05 35.29
N ALA A 22 5.32 -15.49 36.30
CA ALA A 22 4.87 -16.39 37.34
C ALA A 22 3.81 -15.75 38.25
N ALA A 23 2.87 -16.57 38.71
CA ALA A 23 1.86 -16.17 39.69
C ALA A 23 2.50 -15.83 41.05
N PRO A 24 2.03 -14.79 41.76
CA PRO A 24 2.53 -14.46 43.08
C PRO A 24 2.07 -15.50 44.12
N LYS A 25 2.99 -15.88 45.01
CA LYS A 25 2.74 -16.75 46.16
C LYS A 25 1.82 -16.05 47.19
N PRO A 26 0.98 -16.81 47.91
CA PRO A 26 0.13 -16.27 48.97
C PRO A 26 0.94 -16.00 50.24
N ALA A 27 0.71 -14.85 50.86
CA ALA A 27 1.19 -14.54 52.20
C ALA A 27 0.03 -14.70 53.21
N SER A 28 0.32 -15.38 54.33
CA SER A 28 -0.53 -15.49 55.52
C SER A 28 0.39 -15.34 56.77
N PRO A 29 -0.13 -15.14 58.00
CA PRO A 29 -0.61 -13.84 58.50
C PRO A 29 -0.07 -13.46 59.91
N ALA A 30 -0.42 -12.24 60.36
CA ALA A 30 -0.45 -11.72 61.74
C ALA A 30 0.93 -11.31 62.36
N THR A 31 1.10 -10.27 63.19
CA THR A 31 0.25 -9.56 64.18
C THR A 31 0.89 -8.16 64.50
N PRO A 32 0.18 -7.16 65.08
CA PRO A 32 0.53 -5.72 65.16
C PRO A 32 1.01 -5.31 66.58
N PRO A 33 0.92 -4.04 67.07
CA PRO A 33 1.28 -2.70 66.56
C PRO A 33 2.24 -1.94 67.52
N ALA A 34 2.88 -0.84 67.08
CA ALA A 34 3.30 0.23 68.02
C ALA A 34 3.47 1.60 67.34
N LYS A 35 3.19 2.64 68.12
CA LYS A 35 2.86 4.02 67.80
C LYS A 35 4.05 4.95 67.47
N ALA A 36 3.68 6.00 66.72
CA ALA A 36 4.07 7.42 66.84
C ALA A 36 5.47 7.88 66.39
N GLY A 37 5.48 8.94 65.57
CA GLY A 37 6.63 9.83 65.38
C GLY A 37 6.64 10.54 64.03
N ALA A 38 6.31 11.83 64.03
CA ALA A 38 6.04 12.69 62.88
C ALA A 38 7.27 13.08 62.02
N LYS A 39 7.02 13.39 60.73
CA LYS A 39 7.44 14.65 60.06
C LYS A 39 6.67 14.88 58.74
N PRO A 40 6.24 16.12 58.43
CA PRO A 40 5.45 16.42 57.23
C PRO A 40 6.38 16.67 56.03
N GLY A 41 6.27 15.81 55.01
CA GLY A 41 6.84 16.04 53.68
C GLY A 41 5.81 16.73 52.80
N ALA A 42 6.22 17.81 52.14
CA ALA A 42 5.42 18.66 51.26
C ALA A 42 4.60 17.86 50.20
N PRO A 43 3.43 18.37 49.76
CA PRO A 43 2.66 17.73 48.70
C PRO A 43 3.45 17.83 47.40
N ILE A 44 3.99 16.70 46.94
CA ILE A 44 4.40 16.56 45.55
C ILE A 44 3.11 16.65 44.75
N ALA A 45 2.94 17.77 44.04
CA ALA A 45 1.87 17.97 43.09
C ALA A 45 1.84 16.77 42.15
N ALA A 46 0.77 15.98 42.22
CA ALA A 46 0.52 14.93 41.26
C ALA A 46 0.51 15.57 39.87
N ALA A 47 1.42 15.12 39.01
CA ALA A 47 1.42 15.50 37.61
C ALA A 47 0.01 15.24 37.06
N PRO A 48 -0.61 16.20 36.35
CA PRO A 48 -1.93 15.99 35.79
C PRO A 48 -1.89 14.77 34.87
N ALA A 49 -2.79 13.81 35.13
CA ALA A 49 -2.95 12.64 34.31
C ALA A 49 -3.18 13.06 32.86
N ALA A 50 -2.36 12.57 31.94
CA ALA A 50 -2.53 12.82 30.52
C ALA A 50 -3.91 12.29 30.06
N PRO A 51 -4.84 13.13 29.57
CA PRO A 51 -6.00 12.62 28.86
C PRO A 51 -5.63 12.58 27.37
N ALA A 52 -5.17 11.42 26.89
CA ALA A 52 -4.93 11.22 25.47
C ALA A 52 -5.57 9.90 24.99
N GLY A 53 -6.89 9.95 24.85
CA GLY A 53 -7.65 9.13 23.89
C GLY A 53 -8.04 10.02 22.69
N PRO A 54 -8.21 9.46 21.49
CA PRO A 54 -7.89 10.15 20.22
C PRO A 54 -8.87 11.28 19.87
N LYS A 55 -8.37 12.49 19.61
CA LYS A 55 -9.09 13.52 18.82
C LYS A 55 -9.01 13.09 17.36
N LYS A 56 -10.10 12.55 16.80
CA LYS A 56 -10.01 11.74 15.58
C LYS A 56 -10.20 12.58 14.31
N LEU A 57 -9.14 13.18 13.78
CA LEU A 57 -9.14 13.62 12.38
C LEU A 57 -7.88 13.16 11.64
N PRO A 58 -7.95 12.04 10.91
CA PRO A 58 -7.19 11.96 9.68
C PRO A 58 -8.10 11.44 8.56
N TRP A 59 -8.60 12.36 7.75
CA TRP A 59 -9.39 12.01 6.56
C TRP A 59 -8.51 11.96 5.31
N GLY A 60 -8.70 10.95 4.49
CA GLY A 60 -7.96 10.73 3.25
C GLY A 60 -6.74 9.84 3.34
N HIS A 61 -6.32 9.39 2.16
CA HIS A 61 -5.13 8.59 1.91
C HIS A 61 -4.23 9.20 0.85
N ALA A 62 -4.70 10.19 0.08
CA ALA A 62 -3.94 10.87 -0.98
C ALA A 62 -2.78 11.75 -0.45
N GLY A 63 -1.90 11.18 0.39
CA GLY A 63 -0.72 11.84 0.96
C GLY A 63 -1.06 12.99 1.90
N SER A 64 -2.28 12.97 2.47
CA SER A 64 -2.84 14.13 3.15
C SER A 64 -2.64 14.09 4.66
N VAL A 65 -2.25 15.23 5.22
CA VAL A 65 -2.50 15.54 6.62
C VAL A 65 -3.70 16.48 6.66
N ASN A 66 -4.77 16.04 7.33
CA ASN A 66 -5.96 16.86 7.54
C ASN A 66 -5.98 17.38 8.97
N THR A 67 -6.22 18.68 9.12
CA THR A 67 -6.32 19.34 10.42
C THR A 67 -7.52 20.26 10.46
N PRO A 68 -8.28 20.33 11.57
CA PRO A 68 -9.23 21.41 11.76
C PRO A 68 -8.47 22.74 11.82
N GLY A 69 -9.04 23.80 11.26
CA GLY A 69 -8.44 25.13 11.29
C GLY A 69 -9.35 26.21 10.72
N GLU A 70 -8.83 27.43 10.69
CA GLU A 70 -9.51 28.57 10.06
C GLU A 70 -9.15 28.64 8.57
N LEU A 71 -10.16 28.91 7.74
CA LEU A 71 -9.97 29.11 6.32
C LEU A 71 -9.11 30.35 6.03
N SER A 72 -8.29 30.28 4.98
CA SER A 72 -7.40 31.36 4.53
C SER A 72 -8.11 32.51 3.82
N ASP A 73 -9.41 32.38 3.57
CA ASP A 73 -10.26 33.39 2.92
C ASP A 73 -10.55 34.65 3.77
N LEU A 74 -9.83 34.81 4.89
CA LEU A 74 -9.97 35.90 5.86
C LEU A 74 -11.35 36.00 6.51
N THR A 75 -12.24 35.01 6.30
CA THR A 75 -13.57 35.01 6.93
C THR A 75 -13.53 34.52 8.38
N GLY A 76 -12.41 33.93 8.83
CA GLY A 76 -12.30 33.28 10.14
C GLY A 76 -13.22 32.07 10.31
N ARG A 77 -13.82 31.57 9.21
CA ARG A 77 -14.72 30.43 9.28
C ARG A 77 -13.94 29.16 9.63
N PRO A 78 -14.50 28.28 10.48
CA PRO A 78 -13.92 26.97 10.72
C PRO A 78 -14.02 26.12 9.45
N GLY A 79 -13.03 25.26 9.26
CA GLY A 79 -12.98 24.33 8.15
C GLY A 79 -12.01 23.20 8.40
N VAL A 80 -11.83 22.39 7.37
CA VAL A 80 -10.80 21.35 7.31
C VAL A 80 -9.70 21.83 6.37
N ILE A 81 -8.48 21.86 6.86
CA ILE A 81 -7.28 22.13 6.07
C ILE A 81 -6.66 20.78 5.71
N ARG A 82 -6.30 20.62 4.45
CA ARG A 82 -5.55 19.49 3.91
C ARG A 82 -4.23 19.99 3.35
N LEU A 83 -3.13 19.38 3.79
CA LEU A 83 -1.84 19.51 3.15
C LEU A 83 -1.56 18.24 2.36
N VAL A 84 -1.29 18.37 1.07
CA VAL A 84 -0.94 17.24 0.20
C VAL A 84 0.55 17.20 -0.13
N GLY A 85 1.03 16.02 -0.52
CA GLY A 85 2.40 15.84 -0.99
C GLY A 85 2.63 16.36 -2.42
N ALA A 86 3.91 16.48 -2.79
CA ALA A 86 4.32 16.89 -4.12
C ALA A 86 3.70 16.05 -5.25
N GLY A 87 3.26 16.74 -6.32
CA GLY A 87 2.61 16.13 -7.47
C GLY A 87 1.15 15.73 -7.24
N VAL A 88 0.59 15.98 -6.06
CA VAL A 88 -0.85 15.82 -5.83
C VAL A 88 -1.59 17.08 -6.28
N HIS A 89 -2.51 16.90 -7.22
CA HIS A 89 -3.39 17.92 -7.76
C HIS A 89 -4.81 17.68 -7.31
N TYR A 90 -5.60 18.74 -7.26
CA TYR A 90 -7.04 18.66 -7.01
C TYR A 90 -7.81 19.26 -8.18
N ASP A 91 -8.66 18.44 -8.78
CA ASP A 91 -9.70 18.87 -9.69
C ASP A 91 -11.04 18.78 -8.93
N ALA A 92 -11.81 19.86 -8.90
CA ALA A 92 -13.07 19.89 -8.15
C ALA A 92 -14.13 19.00 -8.82
N PRO A 93 -14.70 17.98 -8.13
CA PRO A 93 -15.73 17.14 -8.71
C PRO A 93 -17.06 17.89 -8.87
N PRO A 94 -17.95 17.43 -9.76
CA PRO A 94 -19.27 18.01 -10.00
C PRO A 94 -20.25 17.62 -8.88
N LEU A 95 -19.87 17.92 -7.65
CA LEU A 95 -20.65 17.70 -6.43
C LEU A 95 -20.96 19.06 -5.79
N ASP A 96 -22.18 19.21 -5.25
CA ASP A 96 -22.67 20.53 -4.82
C ASP A 96 -22.10 21.03 -3.49
N ARG A 97 -21.48 20.15 -2.69
CA ARG A 97 -21.06 20.43 -1.31
C ARG A 97 -19.74 19.75 -0.97
N HIS A 98 -19.07 20.29 0.05
CA HIS A 98 -17.86 19.69 0.65
C HIS A 98 -16.74 19.45 -0.36
N VAL A 99 -16.56 20.43 -1.24
CA VAL A 99 -15.50 20.49 -2.27
C VAL A 99 -14.32 21.26 -1.70
N TRP A 100 -13.10 20.85 -2.05
CA TRP A 100 -11.90 21.53 -1.60
C TRP A 100 -11.62 22.78 -2.44
N MET A 101 -11.03 23.78 -1.80
CA MET A 101 -10.58 25.02 -2.43
C MET A 101 -9.06 25.14 -2.25
N PRO A 102 -8.28 25.45 -3.31
CA PRO A 102 -6.85 25.68 -3.15
C PRO A 102 -6.60 26.97 -2.36
N ALA A 103 -5.71 26.92 -1.37
CA ALA A 103 -5.23 28.12 -0.70
C ALA A 103 -4.14 28.77 -1.59
N LEU A 104 -4.50 29.87 -2.26
CA LEU A 104 -3.66 30.51 -3.28
C LEU A 104 -2.24 30.87 -2.79
N GLU A 105 -2.08 31.17 -1.50
CA GLU A 105 -0.81 31.59 -0.91
C GLU A 105 0.10 30.43 -0.50
N GLN A 106 -0.43 29.20 -0.43
CA GLN A 106 0.28 28.03 0.10
C GLN A 106 0.09 26.84 -0.86
N PRO A 107 0.99 26.65 -1.84
CA PRO A 107 0.96 25.50 -2.73
C PRO A 107 0.86 24.18 -1.95
N GLY A 108 -0.02 23.28 -2.40
CA GLY A 108 -0.28 22.01 -1.72
C GLY A 108 -1.21 22.11 -0.50
N ARG A 109 -1.70 23.31 -0.15
CA ARG A 109 -2.76 23.49 0.84
C ARG A 109 -4.12 23.62 0.17
N TYR A 110 -5.05 22.82 0.66
CA TYR A 110 -6.45 22.80 0.25
C TYR A 110 -7.33 22.96 1.47
N GLU A 111 -8.48 23.61 1.30
CA GLU A 111 -9.36 23.97 2.38
C GLU A 111 -10.81 23.63 2.03
N MET A 112 -11.51 23.00 2.96
CA MET A 112 -12.91 22.64 2.81
C MET A 112 -13.70 23.35 3.91
N PRO A 113 -14.68 24.21 3.56
CA PRO A 113 -15.58 24.80 4.54
C PRO A 113 -16.32 23.69 5.29
N TRP A 114 -16.42 23.79 6.62
CA TRP A 114 -17.06 22.78 7.44
C TRP A 114 -17.93 23.43 8.52
N THR A 115 -19.23 23.10 8.53
CA THR A 115 -20.22 23.69 9.43
C THR A 115 -21.00 22.67 10.26
N GLU A 116 -20.66 21.39 10.14
CA GLU A 116 -21.47 20.26 10.62
C GLU A 116 -21.09 19.80 12.04
N GLY A 117 -20.33 20.62 12.77
CA GLY A 117 -19.78 20.32 14.10
C GLY A 117 -18.26 20.15 14.08
N ASP A 118 -17.70 19.51 15.11
CA ASP A 118 -16.27 19.20 15.14
C ASP A 118 -15.95 18.16 14.04
N PRO A 119 -15.11 18.48 13.03
CA PRO A 119 -14.72 17.52 12.02
C PRO A 119 -14.16 16.21 12.63
N ALA A 120 -13.54 16.29 13.82
CA ALA A 120 -12.89 15.17 14.47
C ALA A 120 -13.87 14.13 15.07
N ASP A 121 -15.15 14.49 15.15
CA ASP A 121 -16.22 13.62 15.64
C ASP A 121 -17.01 12.97 14.49
N VAL A 122 -16.68 13.30 13.25
CA VAL A 122 -17.38 12.80 12.07
C VAL A 122 -17.16 11.30 11.94
N ARG A 123 -18.24 10.57 11.67
CA ARG A 123 -18.22 9.12 11.56
C ARG A 123 -17.88 8.68 10.15
N THR A 124 -17.03 7.67 10.03
CA THR A 124 -16.76 6.97 8.76
C THR A 124 -17.76 5.84 8.54
N ILE A 125 -17.87 5.32 7.31
CA ILE A 125 -18.49 4.01 7.06
C ILE A 125 -17.74 2.88 7.80
N ALA A 126 -16.41 2.98 7.97
CA ALA A 126 -15.64 2.00 8.74
C ALA A 126 -16.07 1.92 10.23
N ASP A 127 -16.42 3.07 10.83
CA ASP A 127 -16.93 3.15 12.20
C ASP A 127 -18.34 2.55 12.27
N LEU A 128 -19.18 2.79 11.26
CA LEU A 128 -20.48 2.12 11.15
C LEU A 128 -20.32 0.60 11.00
N ALA A 129 -19.36 0.13 10.22
CA ALA A 129 -19.10 -1.30 10.08
C ALA A 129 -18.59 -1.94 11.37
N ALA A 130 -17.74 -1.25 12.12
CA ALA A 130 -17.31 -1.71 13.46
C ALA A 130 -18.53 -1.85 14.39
N ASP A 131 -19.43 -0.88 14.38
CA ASP A 131 -20.68 -0.89 15.12
C ASP A 131 -21.61 -2.05 14.75
N LEU A 132 -21.74 -2.36 13.46
CA LEU A 132 -22.58 -3.44 12.93
C LEU A 132 -22.01 -4.83 13.19
N ARG A 133 -20.71 -4.95 13.47
CA ARG A 133 -20.08 -6.21 13.89
C ARG A 133 -20.20 -6.48 15.38
N GLY A 134 -20.80 -5.56 16.14
CA GLY A 134 -21.08 -5.73 17.56
C GLY A 134 -22.07 -6.89 17.85
N PRO A 135 -22.16 -7.33 19.12
CA PRO A 135 -23.03 -8.45 19.50
C PRO A 135 -24.52 -8.15 19.36
N GLN A 136 -24.92 -6.87 19.41
CA GLN A 136 -26.30 -6.42 19.24
C GLN A 136 -26.34 -5.34 18.17
N ILE A 137 -27.11 -5.59 17.12
CA ILE A 137 -27.25 -4.69 15.98
C ILE A 137 -28.59 -3.99 16.11
N ALA A 138 -28.55 -2.69 16.39
CA ALA A 138 -29.76 -1.89 16.50
C ALA A 138 -30.38 -1.65 15.11
N PRO A 139 -31.71 -1.74 14.94
CA PRO A 139 -32.36 -1.56 13.63
C PRO A 139 -32.07 -0.23 12.94
N ASN A 140 -31.87 0.84 13.71
CA ASN A 140 -31.48 2.15 13.18
C ASN A 140 -30.10 2.14 12.51
N LYS A 141 -29.15 1.31 12.98
CA LYS A 141 -27.82 1.17 12.35
C LYS A 141 -27.91 0.48 11.00
N LEU A 142 -28.81 -0.49 10.84
CA LEU A 142 -29.07 -1.15 9.55
C LEU A 142 -29.70 -0.17 8.55
N ARG A 143 -30.70 0.60 8.99
CA ARG A 143 -31.30 1.66 8.17
C ARG A 143 -30.27 2.72 7.75
N LEU A 144 -29.40 3.11 8.68
CA LEU A 144 -28.30 4.04 8.39
C LEU A 144 -27.38 3.47 7.30
N LEU A 145 -27.00 2.19 7.37
CA LEU A 145 -26.21 1.55 6.32
C LEU A 145 -26.91 1.57 4.95
N ASP A 146 -28.21 1.27 4.93
CA ASP A 146 -28.99 1.27 3.68
C ASP A 146 -29.06 2.67 3.06
N ASN A 147 -29.29 3.71 3.87
CA ASN A 147 -29.30 5.10 3.40
C ASN A 147 -27.92 5.56 2.91
N VAL A 148 -26.86 5.17 3.60
CA VAL A 148 -25.48 5.45 3.20
C VAL A 148 -25.18 4.80 1.84
N ALA A 149 -25.59 3.55 1.63
CA ALA A 149 -25.37 2.86 0.37
C ALA A 149 -26.15 3.49 -0.79
N ASP A 150 -27.42 3.86 -0.58
CA ASP A 150 -28.23 4.59 -1.57
C ASP A 150 -27.58 5.94 -1.95
N THR A 151 -27.15 6.69 -0.93
CA THR A 151 -26.52 8.01 -1.13
C THR A 151 -25.20 7.89 -1.87
N LEU A 152 -24.38 6.89 -1.52
CA LEU A 152 -23.09 6.66 -2.18
C LEU A 152 -23.29 6.32 -3.65
N LEU A 153 -24.26 5.46 -4.00
CA LEU A 153 -24.59 5.16 -5.40
C LEU A 153 -25.16 6.34 -6.17
N ARG A 154 -25.96 7.20 -5.52
CA ARG A 154 -26.44 8.45 -6.14
C ARG A 154 -25.27 9.39 -6.47
N LEU A 155 -24.31 9.53 -5.56
CA LEU A 155 -23.10 10.32 -5.82
C LEU A 155 -22.26 9.70 -6.94
N THR A 156 -22.13 8.37 -6.98
CA THR A 156 -21.47 7.65 -8.08
C THR A 156 -22.16 7.91 -9.42
N GLU A 157 -23.49 7.83 -9.47
CA GLU A 157 -24.28 8.12 -10.68
C GLU A 157 -24.02 9.54 -11.17
N GLN A 158 -24.09 10.54 -10.29
CA GLN A 158 -23.80 11.95 -10.61
C GLN A 158 -22.37 12.14 -11.14
N LEU A 159 -21.37 11.46 -10.56
CA LEU A 159 -19.99 11.50 -11.05
C LEU A 159 -19.89 10.87 -12.45
N HIS A 160 -20.49 9.70 -12.66
CA HIS A 160 -20.48 8.98 -13.94
C HIS A 160 -21.12 9.80 -15.06
N GLU A 161 -22.24 10.47 -14.79
CA GLU A 161 -22.94 11.37 -15.74
C GLU A 161 -22.05 12.53 -16.24
N HIS A 162 -21.04 12.92 -15.46
CA HIS A 162 -20.09 13.97 -15.81
C HIS A 162 -18.72 13.43 -16.26
N GLY A 163 -18.59 12.12 -16.47
CA GLY A 163 -17.35 11.47 -16.90
C GLY A 163 -16.31 11.26 -15.78
N TRP A 164 -16.69 11.45 -14.51
CA TRP A 164 -15.82 11.22 -13.36
C TRP A 164 -15.89 9.76 -12.88
N ARG A 165 -14.93 9.37 -12.03
CA ARG A 165 -14.98 8.12 -11.25
C ARG A 165 -14.75 8.39 -9.77
N LEU A 166 -15.04 7.39 -8.94
CA LEU A 166 -14.89 7.46 -7.49
C LEU A 166 -13.43 7.50 -7.03
N GLY A 167 -12.50 6.94 -7.81
CA GLY A 167 -11.08 7.01 -7.49
C GLY A 167 -10.69 6.21 -6.24
N LEU A 168 -9.95 6.83 -5.31
CA LEU A 168 -9.49 6.25 -4.04
C LEU A 168 -10.62 6.06 -3.01
N LEU A 169 -11.58 5.20 -3.31
CA LEU A 169 -12.66 4.89 -2.37
C LEU A 169 -12.24 3.81 -1.37
N HIS A 170 -12.45 4.08 -0.07
CA HIS A 170 -12.40 3.07 0.98
C HIS A 170 -13.30 3.46 2.17
N ALA A 171 -13.58 2.51 3.07
CA ALA A 171 -14.56 2.70 4.15
C ALA A 171 -14.24 3.85 5.11
N ALA A 172 -12.95 4.17 5.29
CA ALA A 172 -12.50 5.26 6.15
C ALA A 172 -12.40 6.61 5.42
N ASN A 173 -12.77 6.67 4.14
CA ASN A 173 -12.86 7.89 3.32
C ASN A 173 -14.28 8.16 2.83
N VAL A 174 -15.28 7.67 3.55
CA VAL A 174 -16.68 8.04 3.30
C VAL A 174 -17.23 8.57 4.61
N LEU A 175 -17.36 9.89 4.68
CA LEU A 175 -17.80 10.59 5.88
C LEU A 175 -19.32 10.59 5.90
N ILE A 176 -19.92 10.26 7.04
CA ILE A 176 -21.35 10.35 7.27
C ILE A 176 -21.62 11.68 7.95
N VAL A 177 -22.30 12.59 7.26
CA VAL A 177 -22.62 13.91 7.83
C VAL A 177 -23.55 13.74 9.03
N PRO A 178 -23.22 14.32 10.21
CA PRO A 178 -24.05 14.23 11.41
C PRO A 178 -25.50 14.66 11.16
N ASN A 179 -26.45 14.00 11.85
CA ASN A 179 -27.88 14.32 11.81
C ASN A 179 -28.59 14.15 10.45
N THR A 180 -27.96 13.51 9.46
CA THR A 180 -28.57 13.28 8.13
C THR A 180 -29.12 11.86 7.93
N ASP A 181 -28.96 10.97 8.91
CA ASP A 181 -29.30 9.54 8.80
C ASP A 181 -28.66 8.87 7.57
N GLY A 182 -27.47 9.33 7.17
CA GLY A 182 -26.72 8.78 6.03
C GLY A 182 -27.15 9.31 4.66
N ARG A 183 -28.00 10.34 4.62
CA ARG A 183 -28.50 10.95 3.36
C ARG A 183 -27.56 11.96 2.72
N GLU A 184 -26.53 12.37 3.47
CA GLU A 184 -25.47 13.24 3.01
C GLU A 184 -24.12 12.62 3.40
N LEU A 185 -23.23 12.54 2.42
CA LEU A 185 -21.90 11.96 2.55
C LEU A 185 -20.86 12.95 2.04
N VAL A 186 -19.65 12.84 2.56
CA VAL A 186 -18.48 13.55 2.05
C VAL A 186 -17.45 12.54 1.58
N LEU A 187 -16.85 12.80 0.42
CA LEU A 187 -15.85 11.95 -0.23
C LEU A 187 -14.54 12.74 -0.33
N PRO A 188 -13.74 12.84 0.75
CA PRO A 188 -12.64 13.79 0.86
C PRO A 188 -11.52 13.59 -0.18
N ASP A 189 -11.39 12.40 -0.77
CA ASP A 189 -10.32 12.07 -1.72
C ASP A 189 -10.76 12.10 -3.19
N VAL A 190 -12.05 12.29 -3.46
CA VAL A 190 -12.54 12.44 -4.84
C VAL A 190 -12.00 13.76 -5.41
N GLY A 191 -11.39 13.68 -6.58
CA GLY A 191 -10.75 14.81 -7.26
C GLY A 191 -9.28 15.01 -6.95
N PHE A 192 -8.73 14.37 -5.92
CA PHE A 192 -7.29 14.34 -5.73
C PHE A 192 -6.64 13.31 -6.66
N THR A 193 -5.72 13.77 -7.50
CA THR A 193 -4.89 12.94 -8.37
C THR A 193 -3.43 13.12 -8.02
N TRP A 194 -2.63 12.07 -8.14
CA TRP A 194 -1.18 12.24 -8.14
C TRP A 194 -0.66 12.11 -9.57
N ARG A 195 0.01 13.16 -10.04
CA ARG A 195 0.65 13.23 -11.34
C ARG A 195 2.15 13.10 -11.13
N GLY A 196 2.73 12.01 -11.62
CA GLY A 196 4.17 11.85 -11.58
C GLY A 196 4.85 12.86 -12.49
N GLY A 197 5.90 13.52 -12.01
CA GLY A 197 6.73 14.40 -12.86
C GLY A 197 7.65 13.67 -13.85
N HIS A 198 7.61 12.33 -13.89
CA HIS A 198 8.49 11.52 -14.73
C HIS A 198 7.95 10.13 -15.01
N GLY A 199 8.18 9.64 -16.24
CA GLY A 199 7.70 8.37 -16.76
C GLY A 199 6.35 8.53 -17.45
N SER A 200 5.83 7.42 -17.97
CA SER A 200 4.43 7.38 -18.42
C SER A 200 3.51 7.01 -17.25
N PRO A 201 2.26 7.50 -17.23
CA PRO A 201 1.22 6.98 -16.36
C PRO A 201 1.26 5.45 -16.32
N PRO A 202 1.21 4.82 -15.13
CA PRO A 202 0.84 5.39 -13.83
C PRO A 202 2.06 5.89 -13.02
N TRP A 203 3.16 6.19 -13.70
CA TRP A 203 4.43 6.69 -13.16
C TRP A 203 5.04 5.79 -12.07
N LYS A 204 5.01 4.46 -12.32
CA LYS A 204 5.54 3.44 -11.39
C LYS A 204 6.99 3.69 -11.01
N ASP A 205 7.78 4.19 -11.95
CA ASP A 205 9.21 4.42 -11.78
C ASP A 205 9.54 5.75 -11.09
N ASN A 206 8.55 6.62 -10.83
CA ASN A 206 8.81 7.91 -10.23
C ASN A 206 9.32 7.76 -8.77
N PRO A 207 10.45 8.40 -8.39
CA PRO A 207 11.01 8.27 -7.05
C PRO A 207 10.06 8.76 -5.94
N GLY A 208 9.23 9.75 -6.25
CA GLY A 208 8.25 10.36 -5.35
C GLY A 208 6.87 9.70 -5.39
N ARG A 209 6.71 8.54 -6.04
CA ARG A 209 5.43 7.83 -6.09
C ARG A 209 4.91 7.58 -4.67
N PRO A 210 3.70 8.07 -4.32
CA PRO A 210 3.15 7.89 -2.99
C PRO A 210 2.85 6.43 -2.67
N SER A 211 3.03 6.05 -1.41
CA SER A 211 2.79 4.68 -0.93
C SER A 211 1.33 4.24 -1.02
N TRP A 212 0.37 5.16 -1.06
CA TRP A 212 -1.05 4.85 -1.24
C TRP A 212 -1.41 4.46 -2.68
N LEU A 213 -0.49 4.66 -3.64
CA LEU A 213 -0.56 4.09 -5.00
C LEU A 213 0.17 2.75 -5.12
N GLU A 214 0.68 2.18 -4.03
CA GLU A 214 1.32 0.88 -4.05
C GLU A 214 0.35 -0.20 -4.54
N GLU A 215 0.80 -0.98 -5.51
CA GLU A 215 0.02 -2.00 -6.23
C GLU A 215 0.08 -3.35 -5.53
N ASP A 216 1.20 -3.62 -4.86
CA ASP A 216 1.38 -4.88 -4.15
C ASP A 216 0.34 -4.96 -3.02
N ARG A 217 -0.61 -5.88 -3.20
CA ARG A 217 -1.72 -6.13 -2.26
C ARG A 217 -1.29 -6.78 -0.95
N GLY A 218 -0.07 -7.32 -0.91
CA GLY A 218 0.60 -7.76 0.32
C GLY A 218 1.07 -6.57 1.15
N ILE A 219 1.45 -5.47 0.49
CA ILE A 219 1.96 -4.25 1.13
C ILE A 219 0.81 -3.29 1.42
N HIS A 220 -0.03 -2.97 0.43
CA HIS A 220 -1.12 -2.02 0.53
C HIS A 220 -2.49 -2.71 0.52
N ARG A 221 -3.16 -2.71 1.68
CA ARG A 221 -4.44 -3.43 1.86
C ARG A 221 -5.57 -2.89 0.99
N ASN A 222 -5.61 -1.59 0.72
CA ASN A 222 -6.66 -0.99 -0.10
C ASN A 222 -6.52 -1.35 -1.58
N ALA A 223 -5.33 -1.81 -2.02
CA ALA A 223 -5.13 -2.31 -3.38
C ALA A 223 -5.95 -3.56 -3.73
N ARG A 224 -6.66 -4.12 -2.75
CA ARG A 224 -7.61 -5.23 -2.91
C ARG A 224 -9.01 -4.78 -3.35
N LEU A 225 -9.36 -3.50 -3.16
CA LEU A 225 -10.69 -2.98 -3.49
C LEU A 225 -10.85 -2.67 -4.98
N TRP A 226 -9.77 -2.29 -5.66
CA TRP A 226 -9.83 -1.86 -7.04
C TRP A 226 -9.28 -2.90 -8.04
N ASP A 227 -9.87 -2.90 -9.23
CA ASP A 227 -9.39 -3.72 -10.36
C ASP A 227 -8.22 -3.05 -11.10
N GLN A 228 -8.25 -1.73 -11.20
CA GLN A 228 -7.22 -0.89 -11.80
C GLN A 228 -6.65 0.06 -10.75
N GLU A 229 -5.41 0.50 -10.91
CA GLU A 229 -4.80 1.45 -9.98
C GLU A 229 -5.63 2.75 -9.90
N PRO A 230 -5.72 3.38 -8.72
CA PRO A 230 -6.57 4.57 -8.51
C PRO A 230 -6.21 5.73 -9.41
N VAL A 231 -4.94 5.81 -9.77
CA VAL A 231 -4.40 6.73 -10.77
C VAL A 231 -5.29 6.71 -12.04
N TYR A 232 -5.66 5.55 -12.60
CA TYR A 232 -6.54 5.44 -13.79
C TYR A 232 -8.01 5.77 -13.53
N GLN A 233 -8.42 5.80 -12.26
CA GLN A 233 -9.78 6.13 -11.85
C GLN A 233 -9.89 7.62 -11.51
N GLN A 234 -8.82 8.26 -11.04
CA GLN A 234 -8.88 9.64 -10.57
C GLN A 234 -8.66 10.68 -11.67
N PHE A 235 -8.14 10.31 -12.84
CA PHE A 235 -7.99 11.26 -13.96
C PHE A 235 -9.33 11.53 -14.63
N VAL A 236 -9.75 12.78 -14.51
CA VAL A 236 -11.00 13.30 -15.05
C VAL A 236 -10.85 13.77 -16.49
N CYS A 237 -9.63 14.00 -16.95
CA CYS A 237 -9.43 14.59 -18.27
C CYS A 237 -9.06 13.53 -19.31
N GLU A 238 -9.96 13.32 -20.26
CA GLU A 238 -9.66 12.81 -21.61
C GLU A 238 -8.49 13.56 -22.28
N ASN A 239 -8.15 14.76 -21.78
CA ASN A 239 -7.08 15.62 -22.27
C ASN A 239 -5.67 15.22 -21.81
N ASP A 240 -5.51 14.35 -20.81
CA ASP A 240 -4.17 13.84 -20.45
C ASP A 240 -3.81 12.70 -21.41
N VAL A 241 -3.18 13.10 -22.52
CA VAL A 241 -2.85 12.27 -23.69
C VAL A 241 -2.23 10.94 -23.27
N GLY A 242 -2.98 9.85 -23.43
CA GLY A 242 -2.47 8.47 -23.34
C GLY A 242 -2.89 7.66 -22.10
N VAL A 243 -3.78 8.18 -21.24
CA VAL A 243 -4.34 7.39 -20.13
C VAL A 243 -5.74 6.89 -20.48
N GLU A 244 -5.92 5.57 -20.54
CA GLU A 244 -7.25 4.98 -20.67
C GLU A 244 -7.99 5.14 -19.34
N VAL A 245 -9.10 5.89 -19.36
CA VAL A 245 -9.96 6.10 -18.19
C VAL A 245 -10.61 4.77 -17.80
N ALA A 246 -10.60 4.45 -16.51
CA ALA A 246 -11.26 3.25 -16.01
C ALA A 246 -12.75 3.20 -16.41
N PRO A 247 -13.31 2.03 -16.75
CA PRO A 247 -14.74 1.91 -17.01
C PRO A 247 -15.55 2.15 -15.73
N GLU A 248 -16.77 2.70 -15.86
CA GLU A 248 -17.70 2.92 -14.74
C GLU A 248 -17.95 1.66 -13.90
N THR A 249 -17.96 0.50 -14.56
CA THR A 249 -18.10 -0.81 -13.90
C THR A 249 -16.99 -1.09 -12.88
N SER A 250 -15.81 -0.47 -13.01
CA SER A 250 -14.72 -0.58 -12.02
C SER A 250 -15.13 0.03 -10.67
N ASP A 251 -15.82 1.17 -10.67
CA ASP A 251 -16.33 1.80 -9.46
C ASP A 251 -17.40 0.94 -8.79
N LEU A 252 -18.31 0.38 -9.58
CA LEU A 252 -19.38 -0.48 -9.06
C LEU A 252 -18.82 -1.74 -8.40
N LYS A 253 -17.79 -2.35 -9.00
CA LYS A 253 -17.07 -3.48 -8.42
C LYS A 253 -16.35 -3.07 -7.12
N THR A 254 -15.73 -1.90 -7.10
CA THR A 254 -15.08 -1.33 -5.90
C THR A 254 -16.09 -1.12 -4.77
N LEU A 255 -17.27 -0.56 -5.08
CA LEU A 255 -18.37 -0.41 -4.12
C LEU A 255 -18.91 -1.75 -3.62
N ALA A 256 -19.09 -2.73 -4.50
CA ALA A 256 -19.56 -4.05 -4.09
C ALA A 256 -18.56 -4.73 -3.14
N ARG A 257 -17.26 -4.67 -3.45
CA ARG A 257 -16.18 -5.17 -2.56
C ARG A 257 -16.13 -4.40 -1.24
N LEU A 258 -16.32 -3.07 -1.28
CA LEU A 258 -16.42 -2.24 -0.09
C LEU A 258 -17.56 -2.74 0.80
N PHE A 259 -18.80 -2.84 0.29
CA PHE A 259 -19.96 -3.30 1.06
C PHE A 259 -19.79 -4.72 1.61
N THR A 260 -19.23 -5.62 0.79
CA THR A 260 -18.84 -6.96 1.24
C THR A 260 -17.84 -6.91 2.40
N SER A 261 -16.82 -6.06 2.32
CA SER A 261 -15.79 -5.91 3.36
C SER A 261 -16.34 -5.34 4.68
N LEU A 262 -17.40 -4.52 4.62
CA LEU A 262 -18.08 -4.02 5.83
C LEU A 262 -18.65 -5.20 6.63
N HIS A 263 -19.25 -6.17 5.94
CA HIS A 263 -19.83 -7.37 6.53
C HIS A 263 -18.78 -8.38 6.99
N SER A 264 -17.85 -8.78 6.12
CA SER A 264 -16.86 -9.81 6.43
C SER A 264 -15.75 -9.32 7.37
N GLY A 265 -15.49 -8.01 7.41
CA GLY A 265 -14.30 -7.45 8.04
C GLY A 265 -12.99 -7.73 7.29
N GLN A 266 -13.07 -8.31 6.10
CA GLN A 266 -11.92 -8.64 5.26
C GLN A 266 -12.00 -7.85 3.94
N PRO A 267 -10.96 -7.09 3.55
CA PRO A 267 -10.87 -6.52 2.22
C PRO A 267 -10.51 -7.67 1.26
N GLU A 268 -11.52 -8.24 0.60
CA GLU A 268 -11.32 -9.35 -0.35
C GLU A 268 -11.42 -8.85 -1.79
N ARG A 269 -10.42 -9.21 -2.59
CA ARG A 269 -10.43 -9.01 -4.05
C ARG A 269 -11.39 -9.99 -4.72
N ASP A 270 -11.38 -11.21 -4.21
CA ASP A 270 -12.17 -12.34 -4.68
C ASP A 270 -13.39 -12.48 -3.79
N VAL A 271 -14.57 -12.65 -4.38
CA VAL A 271 -15.83 -12.79 -3.66
C VAL A 271 -15.64 -13.79 -2.51
N PRO A 272 -15.91 -13.42 -1.25
CA PRO A 272 -15.82 -14.35 -0.13
C PRO A 272 -16.56 -15.63 -0.48
N ARG A 273 -16.00 -16.79 -0.09
CA ARG A 273 -16.70 -18.06 -0.24
C ARG A 273 -18.12 -17.86 0.27
N VAL A 274 -19.07 -18.06 -0.65
CA VAL A 274 -20.49 -17.85 -0.40
C VAL A 274 -20.82 -18.47 0.93
N PRO A 275 -21.41 -17.72 1.88
CA PRO A 275 -21.93 -18.36 3.08
C PRO A 275 -22.82 -19.54 2.67
N PRO A 276 -22.84 -20.67 3.40
CA PRO A 276 -23.67 -21.82 3.05
C PRO A 276 -25.14 -21.45 2.80
N THR A 277 -25.61 -20.40 3.48
CA THR A 277 -26.92 -19.75 3.30
C THR A 277 -26.71 -18.25 3.05
N PRO A 278 -26.48 -17.82 1.79
CA PRO A 278 -26.25 -16.42 1.50
C PRO A 278 -27.55 -15.61 1.61
N ALA A 279 -27.52 -14.49 2.33
CA ALA A 279 -28.57 -13.49 2.24
C ALA A 279 -28.76 -13.05 0.77
N PRO A 280 -29.98 -12.67 0.32
CA PRO A 280 -30.20 -12.24 -1.06
C PRO A 280 -29.27 -11.10 -1.52
N ALA A 281 -28.87 -10.21 -0.60
CA ALA A 281 -27.92 -9.13 -0.89
C ALA A 281 -26.57 -9.64 -1.40
N TRP A 282 -26.13 -10.83 -0.99
CA TRP A 282 -24.89 -11.44 -1.49
C TRP A 282 -24.96 -11.79 -2.97
N ALA A 283 -26.11 -12.27 -3.45
CA ALA A 283 -26.29 -12.60 -4.86
C ALA A 283 -26.21 -11.33 -5.72
N MET A 284 -26.85 -10.26 -5.26
CA MET A 284 -26.81 -8.95 -5.90
C MET A 284 -25.38 -8.36 -5.92
N LEU A 285 -24.66 -8.36 -4.80
CA LEU A 285 -23.27 -7.87 -4.76
C LEU A 285 -22.35 -8.69 -5.69
N ARG A 286 -22.57 -10.01 -5.81
CA ARG A 286 -21.85 -10.85 -6.77
C ARG A 286 -22.16 -10.47 -8.21
N ALA A 287 -23.43 -10.23 -8.54
CA ALA A 287 -23.82 -9.80 -9.89
C ALA A 287 -23.11 -8.50 -10.28
N VAL A 288 -22.98 -7.53 -9.35
CA VAL A 288 -22.17 -6.33 -9.58
C VAL A 288 -20.70 -6.66 -9.80
N MET A 289 -20.10 -7.49 -8.93
CA MET A 289 -18.68 -7.86 -9.04
C MET A 289 -18.35 -8.59 -10.36
N ASN A 290 -19.31 -9.37 -10.88
CA ASN A 290 -19.21 -10.06 -12.17
C ASN A 290 -19.45 -9.15 -13.38
N GLY A 291 -19.92 -7.92 -13.18
CA GLY A 291 -20.27 -6.99 -14.27
C GLY A 291 -21.64 -7.24 -14.92
N GLU A 292 -22.52 -8.00 -14.26
CA GLU A 292 -23.90 -8.22 -14.70
C GLU A 292 -24.78 -6.98 -14.44
N ILE A 293 -24.44 -6.21 -13.40
CA ILE A 293 -25.00 -4.89 -13.13
C ILE A 293 -23.97 -3.85 -13.57
N GLN A 294 -24.33 -3.03 -14.56
CA GLN A 294 -23.37 -2.21 -15.30
C GLN A 294 -23.44 -0.71 -14.95
N THR A 295 -24.53 -0.25 -14.33
CA THR A 295 -24.70 1.16 -13.97
C THR A 295 -25.05 1.36 -12.50
N ALA A 296 -24.72 2.53 -11.95
CA ALA A 296 -25.05 2.89 -10.58
C ALA A 296 -26.58 2.86 -10.33
N SER A 297 -27.38 3.31 -11.30
CA SER A 297 -28.85 3.26 -11.26
C SER A 297 -29.41 1.84 -11.13
N GLN A 298 -28.86 0.89 -11.90
CA GLN A 298 -29.24 -0.53 -11.81
C GLN A 298 -28.88 -1.11 -10.43
N PHE A 299 -27.68 -0.80 -9.94
CA PHE A 299 -27.24 -1.24 -8.60
C PHE A 299 -28.16 -0.68 -7.52
N ARG A 300 -28.51 0.60 -7.60
CA ARG A 300 -29.43 1.25 -6.67
C ARG A 300 -30.82 0.61 -6.67
N THR A 301 -31.36 0.32 -7.86
CA THR A 301 -32.64 -0.41 -8.01
C THR A 301 -32.57 -1.80 -7.38
N ALA A 302 -31.44 -2.49 -7.51
CA ALA A 302 -31.22 -3.80 -6.89
C ALA A 302 -31.14 -3.70 -5.35
N LEU A 303 -30.51 -2.65 -4.81
CA LEU A 303 -30.47 -2.37 -3.37
C LEU A 303 -31.84 -2.06 -2.77
N GLN A 304 -32.69 -1.33 -3.48
CA GLN A 304 -34.06 -1.07 -3.00
C GLN A 304 -34.88 -2.35 -2.83
N LYS A 305 -34.69 -3.32 -3.73
CA LYS A 305 -35.31 -4.64 -3.63
C LYS A 305 -34.67 -5.49 -2.52
N THR A 306 -33.37 -5.33 -2.34
CA THR A 306 -32.57 -6.14 -1.43
C THR A 306 -31.58 -5.26 -0.64
N PRO A 307 -32.03 -4.62 0.46
CA PRO A 307 -31.18 -3.70 1.22
C PRO A 307 -29.94 -4.37 1.81
N LEU A 308 -28.84 -3.63 1.98
CA LEU A 308 -27.60 -4.15 2.55
C LEU A 308 -27.78 -4.64 3.99
N GLY A 309 -28.67 -4.02 4.77
CA GLY A 309 -28.98 -4.44 6.14
C GLY A 309 -29.42 -5.90 6.24
N THR A 310 -29.92 -6.49 5.15
CA THR A 310 -30.29 -7.92 5.10
C THR A 310 -29.08 -8.85 5.28
N LEU A 311 -27.85 -8.42 4.96
CA LEU A 311 -26.62 -9.19 5.19
C LEU A 311 -26.43 -9.55 6.68
N TRP A 312 -26.89 -8.69 7.59
CA TRP A 312 -26.82 -8.91 9.03
C TRP A 312 -28.10 -9.51 9.63
N SER A 313 -29.13 -9.71 8.80
CA SER A 313 -30.43 -10.23 9.23
C SER A 313 -30.56 -11.75 9.06
N THR A 314 -29.64 -12.38 8.32
CA THR A 314 -29.57 -13.85 8.21
C THR A 314 -29.29 -14.46 9.58
N PRO A 315 -30.11 -15.41 10.07
CA PRO A 315 -29.81 -16.11 11.31
C PRO A 315 -28.41 -16.73 11.21
N LYS A 316 -27.50 -16.36 12.13
CA LYS A 316 -26.27 -17.14 12.31
C LYS A 316 -26.71 -18.57 12.55
N GLU A 317 -26.25 -19.52 11.71
CA GLU A 317 -26.46 -20.95 11.97
C GLU A 317 -26.11 -21.19 13.44
N ALA A 318 -27.09 -21.66 14.21
CA ALA A 318 -26.82 -22.10 15.56
C ALA A 318 -25.66 -23.10 15.45
N PRO A 319 -24.58 -22.95 16.24
CA PRO A 319 -23.45 -23.87 16.17
C PRO A 319 -24.03 -25.28 16.19
N PRO A 320 -23.62 -26.17 15.26
CA PRO A 320 -24.28 -27.46 15.09
C PRO A 320 -24.41 -28.06 16.48
N LYS A 321 -25.66 -28.23 16.95
CA LYS A 321 -25.92 -28.86 18.25
C LYS A 321 -25.07 -30.09 18.23
N LYS A 322 -24.03 -30.16 19.08
CA LYS A 322 -23.11 -31.30 19.13
C LYS A 322 -23.99 -32.52 19.24
N SER A 323 -24.20 -33.17 18.10
CA SER A 323 -25.10 -34.29 18.00
C SER A 323 -24.51 -35.30 18.97
N LYS A 324 -25.30 -35.81 19.92
CA LYS A 324 -24.85 -36.93 20.76
C LYS A 324 -24.78 -38.23 19.94
N ALA A 325 -25.12 -38.20 18.65
CA ALA A 325 -25.05 -39.35 17.77
C ALA A 325 -23.68 -40.04 17.70
N PRO A 326 -22.49 -39.38 17.67
CA PRO A 326 -21.23 -40.11 17.67
C PRO A 326 -20.97 -40.80 19.02
N LEU A 327 -21.52 -40.30 20.14
CA LEU A 327 -21.44 -41.00 21.42
C LEU A 327 -22.36 -42.23 21.46
N VAL A 328 -23.56 -42.11 20.89
CA VAL A 328 -24.51 -43.24 20.77
C VAL A 328 -23.99 -44.28 19.80
N LEU A 329 -23.44 -43.89 18.65
CA LEU A 329 -22.83 -44.79 17.68
C LEU A 329 -21.57 -45.46 18.23
N LEU A 330 -20.74 -44.74 18.98
CA LEU A 330 -19.58 -45.30 19.67
C LEU A 330 -20.00 -46.33 20.73
N LEU A 331 -21.06 -46.04 21.51
CA LEU A 331 -21.62 -46.98 22.48
C LEU A 331 -22.23 -48.21 21.78
N LEU A 332 -22.90 -48.04 20.65
CA LEU A 332 -23.46 -49.14 19.85
C LEU A 332 -22.35 -49.99 19.22
N PHE A 333 -21.27 -49.37 18.74
CA PHE A 333 -20.08 -50.05 18.23
C PHE A 333 -19.36 -50.81 19.34
N LEU A 334 -19.24 -50.25 20.55
CA LEU A 334 -18.72 -50.93 21.73
C LEU A 334 -19.60 -52.11 22.15
N PHE A 335 -20.92 -51.99 22.07
CA PHE A 335 -21.84 -53.10 22.35
C PHE A 335 -21.72 -54.23 21.30
N LEU A 336 -21.56 -53.87 20.02
CA LEU A 336 -21.34 -54.82 18.93
C LEU A 336 -19.95 -55.48 18.99
N LEU A 337 -18.90 -54.75 19.38
CA LEU A 337 -17.56 -55.30 19.60
C LEU A 337 -17.52 -56.21 20.83
N CYS A 338 -18.16 -55.84 21.94
CA CYS A 338 -18.19 -56.71 23.13
C CYS A 338 -19.12 -57.94 22.96
N GLY A 339 -20.15 -57.86 22.12
CA GLY A 339 -21.07 -58.98 21.86
C GLY A 339 -20.71 -59.87 20.66
N GLY A 340 -19.99 -59.35 19.65
CA GLY A 340 -19.83 -59.99 18.33
C GLY A 340 -18.48 -60.66 18.06
N ILE A 341 -17.48 -60.48 18.91
CA ILE A 341 -16.12 -61.01 18.69
C ILE A 341 -15.99 -62.55 18.78
N PRO A 342 -16.89 -63.36 19.37
CA PRO A 342 -16.73 -64.82 19.29
C PRO A 342 -17.06 -65.44 17.91
N LEU A 343 -17.73 -64.72 16.99
CA LEU A 343 -18.25 -65.32 15.75
C LEU A 343 -17.52 -64.93 14.45
N GLY A 344 -16.77 -63.83 14.45
CA GLY A 344 -16.11 -63.30 13.23
C GLY A 344 -14.75 -63.91 12.88
N LEU A 345 -14.06 -64.53 13.84
CA LEU A 345 -12.69 -65.03 13.63
C LEU A 345 -12.61 -66.45 13.04
N PHE A 346 -13.75 -67.13 12.86
CA PHE A 346 -13.79 -68.46 12.21
C PHE A 346 -13.96 -68.40 10.68
N GLY A 347 -14.44 -67.27 10.12
CA GLY A 347 -14.78 -67.15 8.70
C GLY A 347 -13.63 -66.72 7.78
N ALA A 348 -12.67 -65.96 8.27
CA ALA A 348 -11.64 -65.32 7.43
C ALA A 348 -10.38 -66.16 7.19
N TRP A 349 -10.26 -67.35 7.81
CA TRP A 349 -9.16 -68.28 7.54
C TRP A 349 -9.44 -69.23 6.36
N LYS A 350 -10.68 -69.31 5.87
CA LYS A 350 -11.08 -70.31 4.87
C LYS A 350 -10.99 -69.88 3.39
N TYR A 351 -10.73 -68.62 3.10
CA TYR A 351 -10.73 -68.12 1.71
C TYR A 351 -9.54 -67.21 1.45
N GLY A 352 -8.35 -67.82 1.33
CA GLY A 352 -7.23 -67.17 0.68
C GLY A 352 -7.44 -67.14 -0.82
N TRP A 353 -7.21 -65.98 -1.46
CA TRP A 353 -6.53 -65.94 -2.75
C TRP A 353 -6.02 -64.54 -3.14
N LEU A 354 -4.76 -64.51 -3.55
CA LEU A 354 -4.06 -63.47 -4.29
C LEU A 354 -4.36 -63.60 -5.79
N ALA A 355 -4.42 -62.51 -6.55
CA ALA A 355 -3.86 -62.47 -7.90
C ALA A 355 -3.72 -61.03 -8.46
N THR A 356 -2.47 -60.73 -8.80
CA THR A 356 -1.91 -59.73 -9.70
C THR A 356 -2.55 -59.62 -11.08
N THR A 357 -2.48 -58.43 -11.71
CA THR A 357 -2.15 -58.26 -13.15
C THR A 357 -1.88 -56.79 -13.51
N THR A 358 -0.70 -56.53 -14.09
CA THR A 358 -0.33 -55.38 -14.94
C THR A 358 -0.74 -55.65 -16.40
N PRO A 359 -0.94 -54.64 -17.28
CA PRO A 359 0.13 -54.27 -18.24
C PRO A 359 0.16 -52.82 -18.82
N THR A 360 1.39 -52.38 -19.17
CA THR A 360 1.89 -51.82 -20.46
C THR A 360 1.49 -50.44 -21.05
N THR A 361 2.49 -49.55 -21.09
CA THR A 361 3.13 -48.77 -22.20
C THR A 361 2.30 -48.20 -23.38
N THR A 362 2.51 -46.91 -23.73
CA THR A 362 2.85 -46.41 -25.10
C THR A 362 3.39 -44.96 -25.06
N GLN A 363 4.50 -44.72 -25.78
CA GLN A 363 5.17 -43.43 -26.02
C GLN A 363 4.49 -42.61 -27.14
N GLY A 364 4.66 -41.28 -27.12
CA GLY A 364 4.23 -40.38 -28.19
C GLY A 364 5.09 -39.10 -28.26
N THR A 365 5.81 -39.01 -29.37
CA THR A 365 6.84 -38.10 -29.90
C THR A 365 6.59 -36.58 -29.81
N SER A 366 7.70 -35.84 -29.70
CA SER A 366 7.86 -34.39 -29.80
C SER A 366 7.99 -33.89 -31.24
N VAL A 367 7.55 -32.64 -31.51
CA VAL A 367 7.98 -31.86 -32.68
C VAL A 367 8.29 -30.43 -32.23
N ALA A 368 9.50 -29.98 -32.56
CA ALA A 368 10.00 -28.63 -32.39
C ALA A 368 9.63 -27.75 -33.59
N VAL A 369 9.38 -26.46 -33.36
CA VAL A 369 9.29 -25.43 -34.41
C VAL A 369 10.27 -24.32 -34.07
N ALA A 370 11.24 -24.13 -34.98
CA ALA A 370 12.16 -23.01 -35.02
C ALA A 370 11.53 -21.84 -35.78
N THR A 371 11.86 -20.60 -35.42
CA THR A 371 11.60 -19.44 -36.29
C THR A 371 12.81 -18.51 -36.30
N GLN A 372 13.22 -18.19 -37.53
CA GLN A 372 14.40 -17.44 -37.90
C GLN A 372 14.23 -15.92 -37.81
N THR A 373 15.41 -15.31 -37.74
CA THR A 373 15.89 -13.94 -37.88
C THR A 373 15.40 -13.14 -39.10
N GLY A 374 15.34 -11.81 -38.92
CA GLY A 374 15.31 -10.81 -40.00
C GLY A 374 16.19 -9.58 -39.69
N LYS A 375 17.26 -9.40 -40.52
CA LYS A 375 17.97 -8.12 -40.81
C LYS A 375 17.01 -7.19 -41.58
N GLY A 376 17.08 -5.86 -41.63
CA GLY A 376 18.13 -4.83 -41.41
C GLY A 376 17.98 -3.77 -42.52
N THR A 377 18.23 -2.47 -42.29
CA THR A 377 18.38 -1.43 -43.36
C THR A 377 19.14 -0.20 -42.79
N PRO A 378 19.97 0.55 -43.57
CA PRO A 378 21.14 1.26 -43.06
C PRO A 378 21.05 2.79 -43.02
N ALA A 379 22.19 3.34 -42.60
CA ALA A 379 22.57 4.70 -42.20
C ALA A 379 22.37 5.86 -43.19
N ALA A 380 22.28 7.06 -42.62
CA ALA A 380 22.59 8.33 -43.28
C ALA A 380 23.75 9.03 -42.55
N THR A 381 24.81 9.33 -43.30
CA THR A 381 26.04 9.99 -42.85
C THR A 381 25.88 11.52 -42.97
N GLN A 382 26.15 12.27 -41.90
CA GLN A 382 26.36 13.71 -41.98
C GLN A 382 27.75 14.09 -41.42
N THR A 383 28.41 14.93 -42.19
CA THR A 383 29.81 15.31 -42.09
C THR A 383 30.03 16.45 -41.09
N LYS A 384 31.15 16.30 -40.37
CA LYS A 384 31.71 17.12 -39.30
C LYS A 384 32.09 18.54 -39.74
N LYS A 385 31.98 19.50 -38.81
CA LYS A 385 32.84 20.70 -38.73
C LYS A 385 33.46 20.74 -37.32
N THR A 386 34.77 20.49 -37.25
CA THR A 386 35.53 20.37 -35.99
C THR A 386 36.22 21.68 -35.63
N THR A 387 35.98 22.13 -34.41
CA THR A 387 36.81 23.07 -33.64
C THR A 387 37.43 22.26 -32.48
N PRO A 388 38.68 22.51 -32.05
CA PRO A 388 39.36 21.61 -31.11
C PRO A 388 38.80 21.81 -29.69
N ASN A 389 38.09 20.78 -29.20
CA ASN A 389 37.52 20.74 -27.85
C ASN A 389 38.36 19.79 -26.99
N GLY A 390 38.77 20.24 -25.79
CA GLY A 390 39.41 19.39 -24.79
C GLY A 390 38.58 18.13 -24.55
N GLY A 391 39.27 16.98 -24.44
CA GLY A 391 38.71 15.64 -24.58
C GLY A 391 37.31 15.43 -23.99
N GLN A 392 36.28 15.66 -24.80
CA GLN A 392 34.92 15.27 -24.46
C GLN A 392 34.85 13.75 -24.46
N GLN A 393 34.60 13.19 -23.29
CA GLN A 393 34.45 11.77 -23.06
C GLN A 393 33.33 11.23 -23.94
N LYS A 394 33.63 10.21 -24.77
CA LYS A 394 32.64 9.62 -25.66
C LYS A 394 31.62 8.87 -24.81
N ARG A 395 30.38 9.36 -24.79
CA ARG A 395 29.27 8.68 -24.11
C ARG A 395 29.05 7.30 -24.75
N PRO A 396 28.76 6.26 -23.96
CA PRO A 396 28.44 4.93 -24.49
C PRO A 396 27.16 5.01 -25.33
N ASP A 397 27.16 4.34 -26.50
CA ASP A 397 26.02 4.34 -27.44
C ASP A 397 24.83 3.49 -26.93
N LYS A 398 25.03 2.69 -25.89
CA LYS A 398 23.99 1.82 -25.29
C LYS A 398 23.80 2.13 -23.82
N ASP A 399 22.53 2.29 -23.44
CA ASP A 399 22.10 2.43 -22.05
C ASP A 399 22.45 1.14 -21.29
N VAL A 400 23.15 1.29 -20.17
CA VAL A 400 23.59 0.17 -19.35
C VAL A 400 22.66 0.03 -18.15
N PRO A 401 22.22 -1.19 -17.81
CA PRO A 401 21.35 -1.42 -16.67
C PRO A 401 22.13 -1.24 -15.37
N TRP A 402 22.24 0.01 -14.89
CA TRP A 402 22.91 0.38 -13.63
C TRP A 402 22.23 -0.20 -12.38
N ARG A 403 21.04 -0.78 -12.52
CA ARG A 403 20.34 -1.50 -11.44
C ARG A 403 20.83 -2.95 -11.27
N SER A 404 21.44 -3.52 -12.31
CA SER A 404 21.85 -4.91 -12.33
C SER A 404 23.34 -5.01 -12.04
N LYS A 405 23.71 -5.94 -11.16
CA LYS A 405 25.12 -6.22 -10.86
C LYS A 405 25.82 -6.67 -12.14
N PRO A 406 26.92 -6.01 -12.57
CA PRO A 406 27.66 -6.42 -13.76
C PRO A 406 28.21 -7.84 -13.62
N SER A 407 28.19 -8.61 -14.71
CA SER A 407 28.70 -10.00 -14.75
C SER A 407 30.20 -10.11 -14.98
N GLY A 408 30.87 -9.02 -15.39
CA GLY A 408 32.31 -9.01 -15.66
C GLY A 408 33.14 -8.97 -14.38
N THR A 409 34.21 -9.75 -14.32
CA THR A 409 35.21 -9.67 -13.25
C THR A 409 36.16 -8.49 -13.50
N ILE A 410 36.39 -7.68 -12.46
CA ILE A 410 37.41 -6.64 -12.48
C ILE A 410 38.76 -7.32 -12.19
N PRO A 411 39.85 -6.97 -12.89
CA PRO A 411 41.17 -7.47 -12.56
C PRO A 411 41.50 -7.25 -11.07
N THR A 412 41.96 -8.30 -10.39
CA THR A 412 42.22 -8.28 -8.93
C THR A 412 43.22 -7.20 -8.51
N GLU A 413 44.11 -6.81 -9.41
CA GLU A 413 45.16 -5.80 -9.21
C GLU A 413 44.66 -4.35 -9.43
N SER A 414 43.42 -4.15 -9.85
CA SER A 414 42.88 -2.80 -10.05
C SER A 414 42.64 -2.08 -8.73
N GLU A 415 43.09 -0.81 -8.65
CA GLU A 415 42.79 0.10 -7.54
C GLU A 415 41.27 0.22 -7.29
N LEU A 416 40.44 0.00 -8.33
CA LEU A 416 38.98 -0.01 -8.20
C LEU A 416 38.51 -1.09 -7.24
N VAL A 417 39.13 -2.28 -7.23
CA VAL A 417 38.73 -3.39 -6.34
C VAL A 417 38.91 -2.99 -4.87
N ALA A 418 39.98 -2.27 -4.54
CA ALA A 418 40.22 -1.75 -3.20
C ALA A 418 39.16 -0.72 -2.80
N LEU A 419 38.84 0.22 -3.70
CA LEU A 419 37.77 1.21 -3.46
C LEU A 419 36.38 0.58 -3.36
N MET A 420 36.09 -0.48 -4.11
CA MET A 420 34.82 -1.20 -4.01
C MET A 420 34.66 -1.88 -2.65
N LYS A 421 35.73 -2.52 -2.16
CA LYS A 421 35.74 -3.07 -0.81
C LYS A 421 35.56 -1.97 0.24
N GLU A 422 36.20 -0.81 0.08
CA GLU A 422 36.02 0.33 0.96
C GLU A 422 34.56 0.84 0.93
N TYR A 423 33.95 0.90 -0.27
CA TYR A 423 32.57 1.31 -0.48
C TYR A 423 31.58 0.39 0.24
N GLU A 424 31.75 -0.92 0.08
CA GLU A 424 30.91 -1.94 0.72
C GLU A 424 31.09 -1.96 2.24
N ALA A 425 32.30 -1.70 2.73
CA ALA A 425 32.62 -1.69 4.17
C ALA A 425 32.06 -0.47 4.90
N THR A 426 31.93 0.68 4.23
CA THR A 426 31.40 1.89 4.88
C THR A 426 29.87 1.91 4.86
N LYS A 427 29.27 2.36 5.96
CA LYS A 427 27.83 2.68 6.07
C LYS A 427 27.54 4.18 6.00
N ASP A 428 28.57 5.02 6.04
CA ASP A 428 28.43 6.48 5.96
C ASP A 428 28.16 6.91 4.50
N PRO A 429 26.99 7.51 4.22
CA PRO A 429 26.65 7.96 2.87
C PRO A 429 27.60 9.02 2.30
N LYS A 430 28.12 9.93 3.14
CA LYS A 430 29.05 10.97 2.68
C LYS A 430 30.36 10.34 2.22
N LYS A 431 30.86 9.39 3.01
CA LYS A 431 32.06 8.62 2.65
C LYS A 431 31.84 7.79 1.37
N ARG A 432 30.64 7.23 1.15
CA ARG A 432 30.29 6.54 -0.10
C ARG A 432 30.34 7.47 -1.31
N ALA A 433 29.77 8.67 -1.20
CA ALA A 433 29.85 9.67 -2.27
C ALA A 433 31.31 10.07 -2.57
N GLU A 434 32.15 10.24 -1.54
CA GLU A 434 33.58 10.50 -1.72
C GLU A 434 34.34 9.35 -2.40
N ILE A 435 34.04 8.10 -2.01
CA ILE A 435 34.60 6.90 -2.65
C ILE A 435 34.19 6.84 -4.12
N LEU A 436 32.91 7.06 -4.44
CA LEU A 436 32.44 7.14 -5.82
C LEU A 436 33.20 8.23 -6.59
N GLY A 437 33.35 9.42 -6.02
CA GLY A 437 34.15 10.49 -6.60
C GLY A 437 35.62 10.11 -6.84
N ARG A 438 36.22 9.25 -6.00
CA ARG A 438 37.57 8.68 -6.24
C ARG A 438 37.55 7.65 -7.37
N MET A 439 36.54 6.78 -7.43
CA MET A 439 36.40 5.77 -8.50
C MET A 439 36.30 6.41 -9.89
N TYR A 440 35.47 7.46 -10.05
CA TYR A 440 35.37 8.18 -11.33
C TYR A 440 36.70 8.84 -11.72
N ARG A 441 37.44 9.41 -10.76
CA ARG A 441 38.76 10.01 -11.03
C ARG A 441 39.80 8.98 -11.48
N ILE A 442 39.90 7.85 -10.81
CA ILE A 442 40.81 6.76 -11.21
C ILE A 442 40.43 6.23 -12.59
N HIS A 443 39.13 6.00 -12.81
CA HIS A 443 38.64 5.56 -14.10
C HIS A 443 39.05 6.51 -15.22
N LEU A 444 39.01 7.83 -15.04
CA LEU A 444 39.45 8.77 -16.07
C LEU A 444 40.94 8.63 -16.43
N LEU A 445 41.77 8.21 -15.46
CA LEU A 445 43.22 8.05 -15.60
C LEU A 445 43.64 6.66 -16.14
N ASN A 446 42.74 5.68 -16.11
CA ASN A 446 43.02 4.30 -16.52
C ASN A 446 43.11 4.12 -18.05
N ASP A 447 43.79 3.04 -18.47
CA ASP A 447 43.87 2.58 -19.86
C ASP A 447 42.46 2.41 -20.46
N PRO A 448 42.19 2.87 -21.71
CA PRO A 448 40.95 2.62 -22.44
C PRO A 448 40.33 1.22 -22.28
N ALA A 449 41.13 0.16 -22.33
CA ALA A 449 40.62 -1.22 -22.24
C ALA A 449 40.14 -1.57 -20.83
N LEU A 450 40.80 -1.02 -19.80
CA LEU A 450 40.40 -1.19 -18.41
C LEU A 450 39.15 -0.35 -18.11
N ARG A 451 39.11 0.88 -18.66
CA ARG A 451 37.96 1.77 -18.56
C ARG A 451 36.68 1.09 -18.99
N GLU A 452 36.66 0.47 -20.18
CA GLU A 452 35.46 -0.17 -20.74
C GLU A 452 34.86 -1.27 -19.82
N ARG A 453 35.67 -1.92 -18.99
CA ARG A 453 35.19 -2.95 -18.04
C ARG A 453 34.75 -2.35 -16.71
N GLU A 454 35.44 -1.34 -16.24
CA GLU A 454 35.29 -0.79 -14.89
C GLU A 454 34.09 0.15 -14.73
N TRP A 455 33.76 0.94 -15.76
CA TRP A 455 32.70 1.95 -15.64
C TRP A 455 31.34 1.35 -15.32
N HIS A 456 31.04 0.13 -15.81
CA HIS A 456 29.79 -0.58 -15.49
C HIS A 456 29.63 -0.81 -13.98
N TRP A 457 30.71 -1.12 -13.27
CA TRP A 457 30.70 -1.31 -11.82
C TRP A 457 30.55 0.00 -11.07
N ILE A 458 31.18 1.07 -11.56
CA ILE A 458 31.04 2.41 -10.98
C ILE A 458 29.59 2.89 -11.09
N GLU A 459 28.96 2.75 -12.27
CA GLU A 459 27.56 3.11 -12.49
C GLU A 459 26.61 2.26 -11.65
N TYR A 460 26.89 0.95 -11.50
CA TYR A 460 26.10 0.09 -10.62
C TYR A 460 26.14 0.55 -9.16
N LEU A 461 27.33 0.81 -8.61
CA LEU A 461 27.49 1.28 -7.23
C LEU A 461 26.86 2.66 -7.03
N ARG A 462 26.96 3.54 -8.02
CA ARG A 462 26.24 4.82 -8.00
C ARG A 462 24.72 4.63 -8.01
N GLY A 463 24.22 3.70 -8.81
CA GLY A 463 22.82 3.29 -8.78
C GLY A 463 22.34 2.81 -7.40
N GLN A 464 23.17 2.03 -6.69
CA GLN A 464 22.91 1.62 -5.31
C GLN A 464 22.89 2.83 -4.37
N TYR A 465 23.86 3.75 -4.48
CA TYR A 465 23.89 4.98 -3.71
C TYR A 465 22.63 5.84 -3.92
N VAL A 466 22.16 6.00 -5.15
CA VAL A 466 20.92 6.72 -5.47
C VAL A 466 19.70 6.01 -4.86
N THR A 467 19.69 4.68 -4.86
CA THR A 467 18.61 3.90 -4.22
C THR A 467 18.57 4.14 -2.71
N GLU A 468 19.73 4.19 -2.04
CA GLU A 468 19.83 4.51 -0.62
C GLU A 468 19.47 5.96 -0.32
N TRP A 469 19.88 6.90 -1.19
CA TRP A 469 19.48 8.30 -1.11
C TRP A 469 17.94 8.43 -1.16
N VAL A 470 17.27 7.73 -2.08
CA VAL A 470 15.79 7.70 -2.16
C VAL A 470 15.19 7.14 -0.87
N GLY A 471 15.81 6.12 -0.27
CA GLY A 471 15.39 5.60 1.03
C GLY A 471 15.47 6.65 2.15
N ARG A 472 16.57 7.42 2.20
CA ARG A 472 16.73 8.52 3.17
C ARG A 472 15.71 9.64 2.94
N TYR A 473 15.48 10.04 1.69
CA TYR A 473 14.44 10.99 1.32
C TYR A 473 13.06 10.54 1.83
N LYS A 474 12.66 9.29 1.53
CA LYS A 474 11.37 8.74 1.96
C LYS A 474 11.22 8.71 3.48
N ALA A 475 12.27 8.33 4.21
CA ALA A 475 12.27 8.33 5.67
C ALA A 475 12.16 9.75 6.28
N ALA A 476 12.76 10.75 5.64
CA ALA A 476 12.60 12.15 6.03
C ALA A 476 11.18 12.66 5.74
N ASP A 477 10.63 12.36 4.56
CA ASP A 477 9.26 12.76 4.21
C ASP A 477 8.20 12.07 5.09
N GLU A 478 8.39 10.79 5.42
CA GLU A 478 7.48 10.07 6.31
C GLU A 478 7.44 10.69 7.73
N ARG A 479 8.56 11.26 8.21
CA ARG A 479 8.58 11.97 9.49
C ARG A 479 7.70 13.22 9.48
N VAL A 480 7.73 14.02 8.42
CA VAL A 480 6.85 15.20 8.34
C VAL A 480 5.39 14.83 8.13
N GLN A 481 5.11 13.72 7.42
CA GLN A 481 3.76 13.17 7.31
C GLN A 481 3.21 12.75 8.69
N LYS A 482 4.07 12.17 9.55
CA LYS A 482 3.69 11.79 10.93
C LYS A 482 3.60 12.98 11.88
N ASP A 483 4.43 14.00 11.67
CA ASP A 483 4.52 15.17 12.55
C ASP A 483 4.86 16.43 11.74
N VAL A 484 3.82 17.21 11.41
CA VAL A 484 3.94 18.45 10.62
C VAL A 484 4.83 19.49 11.32
N SER A 485 4.99 19.44 12.64
CA SER A 485 5.86 20.38 13.36
C SER A 485 7.33 20.23 12.96
N GLN A 486 7.73 19.08 12.43
CA GLN A 486 9.08 18.80 11.94
C GLN A 486 9.36 19.34 10.53
N ARG A 487 8.39 20.02 9.89
CA ARG A 487 8.52 20.45 8.48
C ARG A 487 9.81 21.23 8.18
N PHE A 488 10.22 22.14 9.06
CA PHE A 488 11.43 22.95 8.83
C PHE A 488 12.72 22.15 9.03
N SER A 489 12.78 21.27 10.03
CA SER A 489 13.94 20.38 10.23
C SER A 489 14.08 19.38 9.09
N VAL A 490 12.95 18.84 8.61
CA VAL A 490 12.91 17.93 7.45
C VAL A 490 13.30 18.69 6.18
N ALA A 491 12.80 19.90 5.95
CA ALA A 491 13.21 20.73 4.81
C ALA A 491 14.72 20.95 4.78
N LYS A 492 15.34 21.26 5.92
CA LYS A 492 16.80 21.40 6.03
C LYS A 492 17.52 20.10 5.70
N GLU A 493 17.07 18.97 6.25
CA GLU A 493 17.66 17.66 5.97
C GLU A 493 17.55 17.28 4.48
N LEU A 494 16.40 17.54 3.85
CA LEU A 494 16.20 17.33 2.42
C LEU A 494 17.10 18.25 1.57
N SER A 495 17.32 19.49 2.01
CA SER A 495 18.27 20.40 1.37
C SER A 495 19.71 19.89 1.47
N ASP A 496 20.11 19.35 2.63
CA ASP A 496 21.44 18.74 2.81
C ASP A 496 21.61 17.50 1.92
N LEU A 497 20.56 16.68 1.79
CA LEU A 497 20.52 15.54 0.86
C LEU A 497 20.64 15.98 -0.60
N ASN A 498 19.99 17.08 -1.00
CA ASN A 498 20.11 17.63 -2.35
C ASN A 498 21.54 18.10 -2.63
N LEU A 499 22.14 18.83 -1.69
CA LEU A 499 23.52 19.29 -1.81
C LEU A 499 24.49 18.10 -1.94
N GLU A 500 24.28 17.03 -1.18
CA GLU A 500 25.09 15.80 -1.25
C GLU A 500 25.08 15.18 -2.66
N LEU A 501 23.88 14.95 -3.22
CA LEU A 501 23.72 14.33 -4.54
C LEU A 501 24.15 15.26 -5.69
N ASP A 502 23.82 16.55 -5.61
CA ASP A 502 24.22 17.55 -6.61
C ASP A 502 25.75 17.72 -6.64
N THR A 503 26.41 17.74 -5.48
CA THR A 503 27.88 17.77 -5.39
C THR A 503 28.50 16.55 -6.09
N LEU A 504 27.92 15.36 -5.92
CA LEU A 504 28.39 14.15 -6.60
C LEU A 504 28.22 14.25 -8.13
N ARG A 505 27.07 14.74 -8.61
CA ARG A 505 26.81 15.00 -10.04
C ARG A 505 27.81 15.98 -10.65
N GLN A 506 28.02 17.12 -10.00
CA GLN A 506 28.90 18.18 -10.52
C GLN A 506 30.36 17.72 -10.59
N LYS A 507 30.84 17.00 -9.57
CA LYS A 507 32.22 16.49 -9.52
C LYS A 507 32.46 15.34 -10.49
N SER A 508 31.46 14.46 -10.62
CA SER A 508 31.55 13.24 -11.40
C SER A 508 30.21 12.99 -12.09
N PRO A 509 30.00 13.48 -13.32
CA PRO A 509 28.75 13.21 -14.04
C PRO A 509 28.58 11.70 -14.32
N PRO A 510 27.36 11.14 -14.22
CA PRO A 510 27.11 9.75 -14.62
C PRO A 510 27.43 9.51 -16.10
N TYR A 511 27.90 8.31 -16.42
CA TYR A 511 28.12 7.88 -17.82
C TYR A 511 26.82 7.53 -18.52
N THR A 512 25.87 6.97 -17.77
CA THR A 512 24.63 6.45 -18.29
C THR A 512 23.54 7.53 -18.30
N PRO A 513 22.94 7.86 -19.45
CA PRO A 513 21.88 8.87 -19.51
C PRO A 513 20.70 8.57 -18.58
N SER A 514 20.30 7.30 -18.44
CA SER A 514 19.20 6.90 -17.56
C SER A 514 19.50 7.13 -16.07
N LEU A 515 20.78 7.03 -15.66
CA LEU A 515 21.20 7.33 -14.29
C LEU A 515 21.28 8.84 -14.05
N ASP A 516 21.85 9.62 -14.98
CA ASP A 516 21.86 11.10 -14.88
C ASP A 516 20.44 11.68 -14.79
N GLU A 517 19.55 11.18 -15.65
CA GLU A 517 18.14 11.58 -15.64
C GLU A 517 17.47 11.18 -14.31
N ARG A 518 17.77 9.99 -13.78
CA ARG A 518 17.28 9.58 -12.45
C ARG A 518 17.78 10.49 -11.32
N GLU A 519 19.06 10.83 -11.30
CA GLU A 519 19.61 11.71 -10.26
C GLU A 519 19.00 13.12 -10.34
N LYS A 520 18.80 13.62 -11.56
CA LYS A 520 18.09 14.88 -11.79
C LYS A 520 16.67 14.84 -11.22
N GLN A 521 15.91 13.77 -11.48
CA GLN A 521 14.57 13.60 -10.91
C GLN A 521 14.56 13.58 -9.39
N CYS A 522 15.54 12.91 -8.77
CA CYS A 522 15.68 12.90 -7.32
C CYS A 522 15.86 14.32 -6.77
N LEU A 523 16.71 15.13 -7.40
CA LEU A 523 16.94 16.52 -7.03
C LEU A 523 15.69 17.40 -7.26
N ASP A 524 15.00 17.25 -8.39
CA ASP A 524 13.82 18.03 -8.73
C ASP A 524 12.67 17.77 -7.73
N VAL A 525 12.35 16.50 -7.48
CA VAL A 525 11.30 16.10 -6.53
C VAL A 525 11.62 16.60 -5.12
N SER A 526 12.85 16.41 -4.67
CA SER A 526 13.22 16.85 -3.33
C SER A 526 13.28 18.37 -3.20
N SER A 527 13.70 19.10 -4.24
CA SER A 527 13.69 20.57 -4.24
C SER A 527 12.28 21.15 -4.18
N LEU A 528 11.33 20.56 -4.91
CA LEU A 528 9.90 20.88 -4.78
C LEU A 528 9.43 20.64 -3.34
N ARG A 529 9.78 19.50 -2.76
CA ARG A 529 9.40 19.17 -1.39
C ARG A 529 9.99 20.13 -0.36
N VAL A 530 11.26 20.50 -0.48
CA VAL A 530 11.92 21.52 0.37
C VAL A 530 11.15 22.85 0.32
N THR A 531 10.67 23.22 -0.86
CA THR A 531 9.88 24.44 -1.08
C THR A 531 8.51 24.35 -0.38
N GLU A 532 7.80 23.23 -0.55
CA GLU A 532 6.49 22.97 0.10
C GLU A 532 6.57 22.99 1.62
N LEU A 533 7.65 22.44 2.18
CA LEU A 533 7.85 22.41 3.64
C LEU A 533 8.23 23.77 4.22
N GLY A 534 8.38 24.79 3.36
CA GLY A 534 8.63 26.17 3.75
C GLY A 534 10.04 26.40 4.27
N SER A 535 11.07 25.82 3.63
CA SER A 535 12.46 26.05 4.03
C SER A 535 12.70 27.53 4.37
N PRO A 536 13.30 27.87 5.53
CA PRO A 536 13.66 29.24 5.84
C PRO A 536 14.50 29.78 4.69
N ARG A 537 14.08 30.90 4.10
CA ARG A 537 14.88 31.61 3.10
C ARG A 537 16.15 32.15 3.71
#